data_AF-A0A8H6E6T3-F1
#
_entry.id   AF-A0A8H6E6T3-F1
#
_cell.length_a   1.000
_cell.length_b   1.000
_cell.length_c   1.000
_cell.angle_alpha   90.00
_cell.angle_beta   90.00
_cell.angle_gamma   90.00
#
_symmetry.space_group_name_H-M   'P 1'
#
loop_
_entity.id
_entity.type
_entity.pdbx_description
1 polymer ?
#
loop_
_entity_poly.entity_id
_entity_poly.type
_entity_poly.pdbx_seq_one_letter_code
_entity_poly.pdbx_strand_id
1 'polypeptide(L)'
;MQRPLQPAPQRPIYAIAHKVLTPDAVQMALSHGANAVRVDISPCPDRCKERQACSIEALWDLAREILEPAGVRVLYGFGQPTMTRGYTVIRDSLNENEAVVISGRTHDVLERYKAAGESIPIDRRVMDYGNLQFCQTLDLDPELRYAS
;
A
#
# COMPACT_ATOMS: atom_id res chain seq x y z
N MET A 1 37.85 -18.25 9.05
CA MET A 1 37.22 -18.56 7.76
C MET A 1 35.76 -18.15 7.84
N GLN A 2 35.31 -17.21 7.00
CA GLN A 2 33.89 -16.82 6.96
C GLN A 2 33.15 -17.84 6.09
N ARG A 3 32.06 -18.39 6.63
CA ARG A 3 31.19 -19.33 5.92
C ARG A 3 30.53 -18.59 4.75
N PRO A 4 30.60 -19.09 3.50
CA PRO A 4 29.95 -18.44 2.37
C PRO A 4 28.45 -18.33 2.65
N LEU A 5 27.90 -17.13 2.48
CA LEU A 5 26.46 -16.89 2.55
C LEU A 5 25.79 -17.76 1.47
N GLN A 6 24.99 -18.72 1.90
CA GLN A 6 24.17 -19.50 0.99
C GLN A 6 23.10 -18.57 0.39
N PRO A 7 22.91 -18.56 -0.95
CA PRO A 7 21.82 -17.80 -1.53
C PRO A 7 20.51 -18.35 -0.96
N ALA A 8 19.71 -17.46 -0.36
CA ALA A 8 18.37 -17.81 0.07
C ALA A 8 17.55 -18.33 -1.14
N PRO A 9 16.54 -19.19 -0.92
CA PRO A 9 15.62 -19.59 -1.98
C PRO A 9 15.17 -18.37 -2.79
N GLN A 10 15.25 -18.46 -4.12
CA GLN A 10 14.90 -17.34 -5.01
C GLN A 10 13.48 -16.88 -4.70
N ARG A 11 13.36 -15.67 -4.17
CA ARG A 11 12.06 -15.03 -3.92
C ARG A 11 11.55 -14.49 -5.26
N PRO A 12 10.25 -14.58 -5.56
CA PRO A 12 9.69 -13.98 -6.77
C PRO A 12 10.04 -12.49 -6.83
N ILE A 13 10.35 -12.00 -8.04
CA ILE A 13 10.54 -10.56 -8.29
C ILE A 13 9.15 -9.92 -8.36
N TYR A 14 8.92 -8.89 -7.54
CA TYR A 14 7.70 -8.08 -7.60
C TYR A 14 7.95 -6.80 -8.41
N ALA A 15 7.23 -6.66 -9.53
CA ALA A 15 7.13 -5.40 -10.25
C ALA A 15 5.95 -4.61 -9.65
N ILE A 16 6.28 -3.62 -8.82
CA ILE A 16 5.30 -2.85 -8.05
C ILE A 16 4.99 -1.55 -8.78
N ALA A 17 3.74 -1.38 -9.21
CA ALA A 17 3.27 -0.10 -9.70
C ALA A 17 2.77 0.78 -8.55
N HIS A 18 3.07 2.07 -8.60
CA HIS A 18 2.79 3.03 -7.53
C HIS A 18 2.10 4.28 -8.09
N LYS A 19 1.21 4.92 -7.33
CA LYS A 19 0.31 6.01 -7.75
C LYS A 19 -0.64 5.63 -8.89
N VAL A 20 -1.07 4.37 -8.90
CA VAL A 20 -2.03 3.84 -9.87
C VAL A 20 -3.45 4.11 -9.34
N LEU A 21 -3.98 5.29 -9.64
CA LEU A 21 -5.21 5.80 -9.01
C LEU A 21 -6.48 5.64 -9.88
N THR A 22 -6.35 5.09 -11.09
CA THR A 22 -7.47 4.88 -12.03
C THR A 22 -7.48 3.46 -12.58
N PRO A 23 -8.65 2.92 -13.01
CA PRO A 23 -8.73 1.60 -13.63
C PRO A 23 -7.82 1.46 -14.85
N ASP A 24 -7.73 2.49 -15.69
CA ASP A 24 -6.86 2.49 -16.88
C ASP A 24 -5.39 2.43 -16.51
N ALA A 25 -4.97 3.16 -15.47
CA ALA A 25 -3.61 3.08 -14.97
C ALA A 25 -3.29 1.68 -14.43
N VAL A 26 -4.24 1.00 -13.80
CA VAL A 26 -4.08 -0.40 -13.37
C VAL A 26 -3.87 -1.29 -14.58
N GLN A 27 -4.71 -1.19 -15.60
CA GLN A 27 -4.57 -1.99 -16.81
C GLN A 27 -3.22 -1.75 -17.51
N MET A 28 -2.76 -0.50 -17.59
CA MET A 28 -1.44 -0.16 -18.15
C MET A 28 -0.29 -0.71 -17.30
N ALA A 29 -0.38 -0.63 -15.97
CA ALA A 29 0.62 -1.21 -15.08
C ALA A 29 0.72 -2.73 -15.27
N LEU A 30 -0.42 -3.41 -15.34
CA LEU A 30 -0.49 -4.85 -15.57
C LEU A 30 0.05 -5.23 -16.95
N SER A 31 -0.28 -4.46 -18.01
CA SER A 31 0.25 -4.71 -19.36
C SER A 31 1.77 -4.50 -19.44
N HIS A 32 2.33 -3.64 -18.58
CA HIS A 32 3.78 -3.45 -18.42
C HIS A 32 4.44 -4.53 -17.54
N GLY A 33 3.69 -5.53 -17.07
CA GLY A 33 4.20 -6.66 -16.31
C GLY A 33 4.23 -6.46 -14.80
N ALA A 34 3.53 -5.45 -14.26
CA ALA A 34 3.34 -5.32 -12.82
C ALA A 34 2.57 -6.53 -12.28
N ASN A 35 3.08 -7.13 -11.20
CA ASN A 35 2.43 -8.22 -10.46
C ASN A 35 2.14 -7.83 -9.01
N ALA A 36 2.35 -6.55 -8.68
CA ALA A 36 1.95 -5.95 -7.43
C ALA A 36 1.59 -4.47 -7.64
N VAL A 37 0.70 -3.93 -6.82
CA VAL A 37 0.33 -2.52 -6.82
C VAL A 37 0.39 -1.92 -5.42
N ARG A 38 0.84 -0.67 -5.30
CA ARG A 38 0.82 0.10 -4.06
C ARG A 38 -0.37 1.05 -4.07
N VAL A 39 -1.26 0.88 -3.08
CA VAL A 39 -2.45 1.71 -2.87
C VAL A 39 -2.22 2.58 -1.64
N ASP A 40 -2.13 3.89 -1.84
CA ASP A 40 -1.95 4.84 -0.75
C ASP A 40 -3.27 5.11 -0.02
N ILE A 41 -3.30 4.81 1.28
CA ILE A 41 -4.45 5.09 2.13
C ILE A 41 -4.25 6.47 2.77
N SER A 42 -5.05 7.44 2.32
CA SER A 42 -5.00 8.80 2.85
C SER A 42 -5.61 8.86 4.27
N PRO A 43 -4.91 9.42 5.26
CA PRO A 43 -5.43 9.54 6.62
C PRO A 43 -6.39 10.73 6.82
N CYS A 44 -6.70 11.54 5.79
CA CYS A 44 -7.43 12.79 5.99
C CYS A 44 -8.96 12.57 6.01
N PRO A 45 -9.65 12.80 7.15
CA PRO A 45 -11.10 12.59 7.27
C PRO A 45 -11.96 13.58 6.46
N ASP A 46 -11.40 14.69 5.99
CA ASP A 46 -12.17 15.81 5.41
C ASP A 46 -12.08 15.92 3.87
N ARG A 47 -11.35 15.01 3.21
CA ARG A 47 -11.15 15.07 1.73
C ARG A 47 -12.14 14.21 0.94
N CYS A 48 -13.07 13.55 1.62
CA CYS A 48 -14.18 12.87 1.00
C CYS A 48 -15.27 13.90 0.73
N LYS A 49 -15.45 14.29 -0.54
CA LYS A 49 -16.58 15.14 -0.91
C LYS A 49 -17.87 14.46 -0.46
N GLU A 50 -18.84 15.22 0.03
CA GLU A 50 -20.18 14.69 0.30
C GLU A 50 -20.67 13.91 -0.93
N ARG A 51 -21.08 12.64 -0.71
CA ARG A 51 -21.52 11.65 -1.72
C ARG A 51 -20.43 10.80 -2.40
N GLN A 52 -19.15 10.87 -2.03
CA GLN A 52 -18.15 9.87 -2.44
C GLN A 52 -17.98 8.79 -1.36
N ALA A 53 -18.06 7.51 -1.77
CA ALA A 53 -17.86 6.36 -0.90
C ALA A 53 -16.38 6.21 -0.52
N CYS A 54 -15.93 6.95 0.49
CA CYS A 54 -14.65 6.70 1.15
C CYS A 54 -14.74 5.50 2.09
N SER A 55 -15.07 4.34 1.55
CA SER A 55 -15.07 3.10 2.32
C SER A 55 -13.76 2.37 2.04
N ILE A 56 -12.93 2.29 3.09
CA ILE A 56 -11.73 1.44 3.07
C ILE A 56 -12.12 -0.02 2.81
N GLU A 57 -13.29 -0.43 3.31
CA GLU A 57 -13.85 -1.76 3.12
C GLU A 57 -14.18 -2.01 1.65
N ALA A 58 -14.88 -1.09 0.98
CA ALA A 58 -15.19 -1.25 -0.44
C ALA A 58 -13.92 -1.29 -1.33
N LEU A 59 -12.90 -0.49 -1.00
CA LEU A 59 -11.62 -0.52 -1.71
C LEU A 59 -10.91 -1.87 -1.51
N TRP A 60 -10.91 -2.36 -0.27
CA TRP A 60 -10.31 -3.62 0.09
C TRP A 60 -11.05 -4.80 -0.58
N ASP A 61 -12.38 -4.83 -0.55
CA ASP A 61 -13.20 -5.85 -1.23
C ASP A 61 -12.90 -5.87 -2.74
N LEU A 62 -12.85 -4.70 -3.38
CA LEU A 62 -12.57 -4.56 -4.81
C LEU A 62 -11.16 -5.05 -5.16
N ALA A 63 -10.18 -4.75 -4.32
CA ALA A 63 -8.80 -5.22 -4.51
C ALA A 63 -8.76 -6.75 -4.53
N ARG A 64 -9.50 -7.41 -3.63
CA ARG A 64 -9.60 -8.86 -3.60
C ARG A 64 -10.35 -9.44 -4.78
N GLU A 65 -11.49 -8.85 -5.14
CA GLU A 65 -12.34 -9.33 -6.22
C GLU A 65 -11.62 -9.28 -7.58
N ILE A 66 -10.82 -8.24 -7.82
CA ILE A 66 -10.20 -7.99 -9.13
C ILE A 66 -8.75 -8.47 -9.20
N LEU A 67 -7.92 -8.13 -8.21
CA LEU A 67 -6.46 -8.27 -8.31
C LEU A 67 -5.98 -9.66 -7.91
N GLU A 68 -6.59 -10.27 -6.89
CA GLU A 68 -6.16 -11.58 -6.41
C GLU A 68 -6.35 -12.70 -7.45
N PRO A 69 -7.49 -12.81 -8.18
CA PRO A 69 -7.64 -13.81 -9.23
C PRO A 69 -6.64 -13.62 -10.37
N ALA A 70 -6.16 -12.39 -10.58
CA ALA A 70 -5.13 -12.07 -11.56
C ALA A 70 -3.70 -12.34 -11.05
N GLY A 71 -3.54 -12.83 -9.82
CA GLY A 71 -2.24 -13.08 -9.19
C GLY A 71 -1.48 -11.80 -8.81
N VAL A 72 -2.18 -10.66 -8.73
CA VAL A 72 -1.61 -9.35 -8.42
C VAL A 72 -1.67 -9.12 -6.92
N ARG A 73 -0.52 -8.79 -6.31
CA ARG A 73 -0.41 -8.52 -4.87
C ARG A 73 -0.65 -7.06 -4.54
N VAL A 74 -1.09 -6.78 -3.32
CA VAL A 74 -1.46 -5.42 -2.90
C VAL A 74 -0.64 -4.95 -1.71
N LEU A 75 -0.08 -3.75 -1.86
CA LEU A 75 0.68 -3.06 -0.83
C LEU A 75 -0.10 -1.82 -0.36
N TYR A 76 -0.62 -1.83 0.86
CA TYR A 76 -1.35 -0.69 1.43
C TYR A 76 -0.40 0.29 2.12
N GLY A 77 -0.28 1.50 1.57
CA GLY A 77 0.66 2.53 2.02
C GLY A 77 0.08 3.46 3.07
N PHE A 78 0.83 3.67 4.17
CA PHE A 78 0.49 4.58 5.25
C PHE A 78 1.68 5.49 5.60
N GLY A 79 1.48 6.82 5.48
CA GLY A 79 2.50 7.82 5.89
C GLY A 79 2.57 8.07 7.39
N GLN A 80 1.43 7.96 8.08
CA GLN A 80 1.32 7.98 9.55
C GLN A 80 0.35 6.89 10.00
N PRO A 81 0.86 5.73 10.46
CA PRO A 81 0.04 4.55 10.76
C PRO A 81 -0.68 4.64 12.12
N THR A 82 -0.31 5.60 12.97
CA THR A 82 -0.91 5.75 14.28
C THR A 82 -2.30 6.40 14.15
N MET A 83 -3.33 5.57 14.36
CA MET A 83 -4.69 5.94 14.78
C MET A 83 -5.77 6.21 13.72
N THR A 84 -5.61 5.76 12.47
CA THR A 84 -6.72 5.84 11.51
C THR A 84 -7.52 4.54 11.46
N ARG A 85 -8.84 4.66 11.29
CA ARG A 85 -9.76 3.52 11.10
C ARG A 85 -9.30 2.61 9.95
N GLY A 86 -8.85 3.20 8.85
CA GLY A 86 -8.39 2.47 7.67
C GLY A 86 -7.16 1.60 7.94
N TYR A 87 -6.22 2.09 8.75
CA TYR A 87 -5.07 1.28 9.17
C TYR A 87 -5.50 0.04 9.97
N THR A 88 -6.42 0.22 10.94
CA THR A 88 -6.93 -0.90 11.74
C THR A 88 -7.63 -1.96 10.89
N VAL A 89 -8.52 -1.53 9.98
CA VAL A 89 -9.24 -2.44 9.07
C VAL A 89 -8.26 -3.27 8.25
N ILE A 90 -7.28 -2.63 7.61
CA ILE A 90 -6.31 -3.33 6.78
C ILE A 90 -5.43 -4.26 7.62
N ARG A 91 -4.85 -3.76 8.71
CA ARG A 91 -3.96 -4.52 9.60
C ARG A 91 -4.60 -5.83 10.05
N ASP A 92 -5.86 -5.77 10.47
CA ASP A 92 -6.56 -6.90 11.07
C ASP A 92 -7.14 -7.86 10.03
N SER A 93 -7.14 -7.49 8.75
CA SER A 93 -7.79 -8.26 7.69
C SER A 93 -6.85 -8.79 6.60
N LEU A 94 -5.53 -8.55 6.68
CA LEU A 94 -4.56 -8.99 5.67
C LEU A 94 -4.61 -10.50 5.39
N ASN A 95 -4.54 -10.87 4.11
CA ASN A 95 -4.25 -12.23 3.67
C ASN A 95 -2.80 -12.39 3.14
N GLU A 96 -2.51 -13.52 2.50
CA GLU A 96 -1.18 -13.85 1.97
C GLU A 96 -0.75 -13.06 0.71
N ASN A 97 -1.68 -12.39 0.06
CA ASN A 97 -1.44 -11.55 -1.13
C ASN A 97 -1.28 -10.06 -0.77
N GLU A 98 -1.38 -9.72 0.51
CA GLU A 98 -1.45 -8.34 0.98
C GLU A 98 -0.33 -8.02 2.00
N ALA A 99 0.17 -6.79 1.95
CA ALA A 99 1.12 -6.29 2.93
C ALA A 99 0.90 -4.80 3.23
N VAL A 100 1.44 -4.37 4.36
CA VAL A 100 1.37 -2.98 4.82
C VAL A 100 2.71 -2.31 4.57
N VAL A 101 2.68 -1.16 3.92
CA VAL A 101 3.84 -0.28 3.74
C VAL A 101 3.74 0.88 4.72
N ILE A 102 4.72 1.02 5.60
CA ILE A 102 4.86 2.20 6.45
C ILE A 102 5.99 3.08 5.90
N SER A 103 5.63 4.30 5.52
CA SER A 103 6.57 5.26 4.92
C SER A 103 7.23 6.16 5.97
N GLY A 104 8.56 6.28 5.92
CA GLY A 104 9.32 7.28 6.67
C GLY A 104 10.78 6.93 6.89
N ARG A 105 11.46 7.69 7.77
CA ARG A 105 12.83 7.36 8.17
C ARG A 105 12.85 5.99 8.84
N THR A 106 13.88 5.20 8.56
CA THR A 106 13.98 3.80 9.01
C THR A 106 13.70 3.63 10.51
N HIS A 107 14.30 4.48 11.36
CA HIS A 107 14.06 4.44 12.81
C HIS A 107 12.59 4.66 13.15
N ASP A 108 11.97 5.68 12.56
CA ASP A 108 10.57 6.04 12.82
C ASP A 108 9.62 4.92 12.35
N VAL A 109 9.91 4.28 11.22
CA VAL A 109 9.14 3.15 10.70
C VAL A 109 9.22 1.94 11.63
N LEU A 110 10.41 1.62 12.15
CA LEU A 110 10.59 0.53 13.10
C LEU A 110 9.80 0.75 14.39
N GLU A 111 9.85 1.96 14.95
CA GLU A 111 9.07 2.31 16.14
C GLU A 111 7.55 2.25 15.87
N ARG A 112 7.09 2.63 14.67
CA ARG A 112 5.68 2.51 14.29
C ARG A 112 5.22 1.06 14.17
N TYR A 113 6.03 0.17 13.60
CA TYR A 113 5.70 -1.25 13.59
C TYR A 113 5.63 -1.83 15.00
N LYS A 114 6.52 -1.43 15.90
CA LYS A 114 6.45 -1.84 17.32
C LYS A 114 5.19 -1.32 18.00
N ALA A 115 4.83 -0.05 17.78
CA ALA A 115 3.72 0.59 18.48
C ALA A 115 2.33 0.22 17.95
N ALA A 116 2.18 0.03 16.63
CA ALA A 116 0.87 -0.11 15.98
C ALA A 116 0.75 -1.32 15.03
N GLY A 117 1.87 -1.97 14.69
CA GLY A 117 1.93 -3.04 13.68
C GLY A 117 2.43 -4.37 14.23
N GLU A 118 2.43 -4.57 15.56
CA GLU A 118 2.99 -5.77 16.19
C GLU A 118 2.30 -7.05 15.71
N SER A 119 0.98 -6.99 15.49
CA SER A 119 0.17 -8.10 14.98
C SER A 119 0.41 -8.43 13.50
N ILE A 120 1.09 -7.57 12.73
CA ILE A 120 1.34 -7.80 11.30
C ILE A 120 2.47 -8.84 11.18
N PRO A 121 2.30 -9.96 10.45
CA PRO A 121 3.39 -10.91 10.20
C PRO A 121 4.61 -10.24 9.54
N ILE A 122 5.83 -10.66 9.88
CA ILE A 122 7.08 -10.02 9.41
C ILE A 122 7.17 -10.04 7.87
N ASP A 123 6.67 -11.08 7.23
CA ASP A 123 6.61 -11.24 5.76
C ASP A 123 5.56 -10.35 5.08
N ARG A 124 4.74 -9.63 5.84
CA ARG A 124 3.74 -8.65 5.36
C ARG A 124 4.06 -7.21 5.77
N ARG A 125 5.29 -6.95 6.22
CA ARG A 125 5.79 -5.61 6.58
C ARG A 125 6.72 -5.09 5.49
N VAL A 126 6.44 -3.91 4.97
CA VAL A 126 7.27 -3.23 3.98
C VAL A 126 7.62 -1.84 4.51
N MET A 127 8.91 -1.51 4.46
CA MET A 127 9.41 -0.19 4.83
C MET A 127 9.82 0.53 3.55
N ASP A 128 9.31 1.74 3.36
CA ASP A 128 9.85 2.65 2.37
C ASP A 128 10.13 4.02 3.02
N TYR A 129 10.93 4.85 2.36
CA TYR A 129 11.10 6.24 2.82
C TYR A 129 9.85 7.06 2.51
N GLY A 130 9.25 6.83 1.33
CA GLY A 130 8.03 7.44 0.83
C GLY A 130 8.05 8.97 0.84
N ASN A 131 6.94 9.59 0.42
CA ASN A 131 6.70 11.02 0.68
C ASN A 131 5.77 11.12 1.89
N LEU A 132 6.23 11.76 2.97
CA LEU A 132 5.57 11.81 4.28
C LEU A 132 4.36 12.74 4.35
N GLN A 133 3.97 13.36 3.22
CA GLN A 133 3.13 14.56 3.20
C GLN A 133 1.76 14.33 2.55
N PHE A 134 1.07 13.24 2.89
CA PHE A 134 -0.23 12.91 2.30
C PHE A 134 -1.38 13.84 2.73
N CYS A 135 -1.31 14.52 3.89
CA CYS A 135 -2.34 15.50 4.26
C CYS A 135 -2.03 16.97 3.89
N GLN A 136 -0.81 17.33 3.53
CA GLN A 136 -0.44 18.74 3.35
C GLN A 136 -0.13 19.18 1.91
N THR A 137 0.06 18.28 0.94
CA THR A 137 0.41 18.70 -0.44
C THR A 137 -0.09 17.72 -1.50
N LEU A 138 -1.41 17.50 -1.54
CA LEU A 138 -2.09 17.22 -2.81
C LEU A 138 -2.97 18.43 -3.09
N ASP A 139 -2.35 19.50 -3.60
CA ASP A 139 -2.93 20.11 -4.79
C ASP A 139 -2.87 19.00 -5.83
N LEU A 140 -4.04 18.53 -6.26
CA LEU A 140 -4.18 17.45 -7.23
C LEU A 140 -3.21 17.72 -8.38
N ASP A 141 -2.27 16.79 -8.58
CA ASP A 141 -1.45 16.73 -9.78
C ASP A 141 -2.38 16.96 -10.99
N PRO A 142 -2.08 17.87 -11.93
CA PRO A 142 -2.98 18.18 -13.04
C PRO A 142 -3.42 16.94 -13.83
N GLU A 143 -2.64 15.87 -13.82
CA GLU A 143 -2.99 14.57 -14.41
C GLU A 143 -4.21 13.90 -13.76
N LEU A 144 -4.49 14.16 -12.48
CA LEU A 144 -5.68 13.63 -11.78
C LEU A 144 -6.97 14.40 -12.09
N ARG A 145 -6.91 15.49 -12.86
CA ARG A 145 -8.11 16.22 -13.32
C ARG A 145 -8.73 15.63 -14.59
N TYR A 146 -8.05 14.69 -15.25
CA TYR A 146 -8.45 14.18 -16.56
C TYR A 146 -9.00 12.75 -16.57
N ALA A 147 -9.11 12.09 -15.42
CA ALA A 147 -9.88 10.85 -15.31
C ALA A 147 -11.38 11.21 -15.24
N SER A 148 -11.97 11.37 -16.43
CA SER A 148 -13.40 11.64 -16.67
C SER A 148 -14.18 10.34 -16.75
#